data_AF-A0A2E1I4V2-F1
#
_entry.id   AF-A0A2E1I4V2-F1
#
_cell.length_a   1.000
_cell.length_b   1.000
_cell.length_c   1.000
_cell.angle_alpha   90.00
_cell.angle_beta   90.00
_cell.angle_gamma   90.00
#
_symmetry.space_group_name_H-M   'P 1'
#
loop_
_entity.id
_entity.type
_entity.pdbx_description
1 polymer ?
#
loop_
_entity_poly.entity_id
_entity_poly.type
_entity_poly.pdbx_seq_one_letter_code
_entity_poly.pdbx_strand_id
1 'polypeptide(L)'
;MKKNLSYREKLLELAKIYKIYEIQNYIKSKKYLTSAQIEHILKKNKVPIPTEINKSIIEIHSKKISKPFSNFSLAIVDFFQLIVKQVIKYTIHVPFNNLKKIITFCIVSFMNFCSWISKGTINILNNAYNFQVEEKKANRFV
;
A
#
# COMPACT_ATOMS: atom_id res chain seq x y z
N MET A 1 17.48 -13.94 1.39
CA MET A 1 18.73 -13.76 0.60
C MET A 1 18.43 -12.91 -0.62
N LYS A 2 19.14 -11.79 -0.81
CA LYS A 2 18.96 -10.91 -1.98
C LYS A 2 19.45 -11.68 -3.21
N LYS A 3 18.54 -12.16 -4.07
CA LYS A 3 18.92 -12.81 -5.32
C LYS A 3 19.46 -11.73 -6.26
N ASN A 4 20.72 -11.87 -6.69
CA ASN A 4 21.25 -11.10 -7.81
C ASN A 4 20.66 -11.67 -9.09
N LEU A 5 19.44 -11.23 -9.43
CA LEU A 5 18.75 -11.66 -10.64
C LEU A 5 19.47 -11.12 -11.87
N SER A 6 19.71 -11.98 -12.84
CA SER A 6 20.16 -11.60 -14.18
C SER A 6 19.14 -10.66 -14.83
N TYR A 7 19.58 -9.82 -15.79
CA TYR A 7 18.69 -8.88 -16.49
C TYR A 7 17.45 -9.59 -17.06
N ARG A 8 17.62 -10.77 -17.64
CA ARG A 8 16.53 -11.62 -18.14
C ARG A 8 15.54 -12.01 -17.04
N GLU A 9 16.03 -12.46 -15.89
CA GLU A 9 15.17 -12.86 -14.78
C GLU A 9 14.39 -11.66 -14.23
N LYS A 10 14.99 -10.46 -14.18
CA LYS A 10 14.28 -9.22 -13.83
C LYS A 10 13.12 -8.93 -14.79
N LEU A 11 13.33 -9.11 -16.09
CA LEU A 11 12.27 -8.92 -17.09
C LEU A 11 11.15 -9.98 -16.94
N LEU A 12 11.49 -11.23 -16.63
CA LEU A 12 10.51 -12.28 -16.36
C LEU A 12 9.72 -12.01 -15.07
N GLU A 13 10.38 -11.49 -14.03
CA GLU A 13 9.74 -11.08 -12.80
C GLU A 13 8.76 -9.92 -13.02
N LEU A 14 9.15 -8.92 -13.82
CA LEU A 14 8.24 -7.85 -14.25
C LEU A 14 7.02 -8.42 -14.99
N ALA A 15 7.23 -9.34 -15.93
CA ALA A 15 6.13 -9.98 -16.65
C ALA A 15 5.16 -10.73 -15.71
N LYS A 16 5.69 -11.33 -14.63
CA LYS A 16 4.91 -12.02 -13.60
C LYS A 16 4.13 -11.03 -12.73
N ILE A 17 4.76 -9.97 -12.25
CA ILE A 17 4.13 -8.91 -11.44
C ILE A 17 3.00 -8.23 -12.21
N TYR A 18 3.25 -7.85 -13.46
CA TYR A 18 2.29 -7.16 -14.32
C TYR A 18 1.31 -8.10 -15.05
N LYS A 19 1.37 -9.40 -14.78
CA LYS A 19 0.48 -10.42 -15.37
C LYS A 19 0.40 -10.36 -16.91
N ILE A 20 1.54 -10.18 -17.58
CA ILE A 20 1.59 -10.09 -19.05
C ILE A 20 1.31 -11.44 -19.68
N TYR A 21 0.13 -11.60 -20.27
CA TYR A 21 -0.38 -12.87 -20.81
C TYR A 21 0.53 -13.45 -21.90
N GLU A 22 1.03 -12.62 -22.81
CA GLU A 22 1.87 -13.05 -23.94
C GLU A 22 3.12 -13.80 -23.44
N ILE A 23 3.89 -13.19 -22.54
CA ILE A 23 5.11 -13.80 -21.97
C ILE A 23 4.77 -15.07 -21.18
N GLN A 24 3.68 -15.06 -20.40
CA GLN A 24 3.25 -16.26 -19.66
C GLN A 24 2.86 -17.41 -20.59
N ASN A 25 2.22 -17.12 -21.72
CA ASN A 25 1.84 -18.13 -22.71
C ASN A 25 3.08 -18.75 -23.39
N TYR A 26 4.08 -17.93 -23.72
CA TYR A 26 5.36 -18.42 -24.22
C TYR A 26 6.05 -19.35 -23.21
N ILE A 27 6.09 -18.97 -21.93
CA ILE A 27 6.65 -19.81 -20.86
C ILE A 27 5.87 -21.13 -20.71
N LYS A 28 4.52 -21.08 -20.71
CA LYS A 28 3.66 -22.27 -20.63
C LYS A 28 3.89 -23.24 -21.79
N SER A 29 4.06 -22.71 -23.00
CA SER A 29 4.38 -23.48 -24.20
C SER A 29 5.84 -23.92 -24.32
N LYS A 30 6.65 -23.70 -23.27
CA LYS A 30 8.10 -23.99 -23.22
C LYS A 30 8.91 -23.33 -24.35
N LYS A 31 8.41 -22.23 -24.91
CA LYS A 31 9.10 -21.46 -25.95
C LYS A 31 10.06 -20.46 -25.30
N TYR A 32 11.24 -20.33 -25.89
CA TYR A 32 12.26 -19.40 -25.41
C TYR A 32 12.10 -18.03 -26.10
N LEU A 33 11.88 -16.97 -25.31
CA LEU A 33 11.98 -15.59 -25.77
C LEU A 33 13.37 -15.04 -25.44
N THR A 34 14.01 -14.26 -26.30
CA THR A 34 15.26 -13.56 -25.96
C THR A 34 14.99 -12.40 -24.99
N SER A 35 16.01 -11.90 -24.29
CA SER A 35 15.87 -10.71 -23.42
C SER A 35 15.30 -9.50 -24.18
N ALA A 36 15.77 -9.26 -25.41
CA ALA A 36 15.28 -8.19 -26.28
C ALA A 36 13.79 -8.36 -26.65
N GLN A 37 13.35 -9.60 -26.90
CA GLN A 37 11.93 -9.88 -27.18
C GLN A 37 11.05 -9.65 -25.95
N ILE A 38 11.49 -10.12 -24.78
CA ILE A 38 10.77 -9.87 -23.52
C ILE A 38 10.68 -8.36 -23.25
N GLU A 39 11.78 -7.64 -23.45
CA GLU A 39 11.81 -6.18 -23.31
C GLU A 39 10.82 -5.48 -24.25
N HIS A 40 10.79 -5.89 -25.52
CA HIS A 40 9.86 -5.34 -26.50
C HIS A 40 8.39 -5.58 -26.09
N ILE A 41 8.05 -6.79 -25.64
CA ILE A 41 6.70 -7.11 -25.16
C ILE A 41 6.33 -6.27 -23.92
N LEU A 42 7.27 -6.06 -23.01
CA LEU A 42 7.06 -5.21 -21.83
C LEU A 42 6.85 -3.74 -22.22
N LYS A 43 7.63 -3.19 -23.16
CA LYS A 43 7.43 -1.82 -23.71
C LYS A 43 6.05 -1.66 -24.34
N LYS A 44 5.64 -2.63 -25.17
CA LYS A 44 4.32 -2.65 -25.82
C LYS A 44 3.17 -2.59 -24.80
N ASN A 45 3.34 -3.24 -23.65
CA ASN A 45 2.37 -3.23 -22.55
C ASN A 45 2.57 -2.08 -21.54
N LYS A 46 3.36 -1.05 -21.88
CA LYS A 46 3.66 0.12 -21.02
C LYS A 46 4.28 -0.22 -19.67
N VAL A 47 4.95 -1.37 -19.56
CA VAL A 47 5.69 -1.76 -18.34
C VAL A 47 7.02 -1.01 -18.29
N PRO A 48 7.33 -0.29 -17.19
CA PRO A 48 8.61 0.38 -17.04
C PRO A 48 9.74 -0.64 -16.92
N ILE A 49 10.77 -0.49 -17.75
CA ILE A 49 11.91 -1.40 -17.80
C ILE A 49 13.08 -0.83 -17.00
N PRO A 50 13.84 -1.68 -16.29
CA PRO A 50 15.10 -1.29 -15.67
C PRO A 50 16.10 -0.83 -16.72
N THR A 51 16.32 0.48 -16.82
CA THR A 51 17.40 1.07 -17.65
C THR A 51 18.79 0.84 -17.06
N GLU A 52 18.88 0.54 -15.76
CA GLU A 52 20.14 0.29 -15.06
C GLU A 52 20.12 -1.11 -14.43
N ILE A 53 21.17 -1.88 -14.71
CA ILE A 53 21.33 -3.28 -14.28
C ILE A 53 21.33 -3.40 -12.74
N ASN A 54 21.63 -2.32 -12.01
CA ASN A 54 21.85 -2.35 -10.55
C ASN A 54 20.63 -1.93 -9.72
N LYS A 55 19.60 -1.33 -10.33
CA LYS A 55 18.41 -0.89 -9.59
C LYS A 55 17.44 -2.03 -9.37
N SER A 56 16.83 -2.05 -8.19
CA SER A 56 15.77 -3.01 -7.87
C SER A 56 14.46 -2.58 -8.53
N ILE A 57 13.60 -3.54 -8.89
CA ILE A 57 12.29 -3.27 -9.51
C ILE A 57 11.44 -2.33 -8.62
N ILE A 58 11.55 -2.52 -7.30
CA ILE A 58 10.87 -1.73 -6.28
C ILE A 58 11.31 -0.26 -6.32
N GLU A 59 12.61 -0.01 -6.48
CA GLU A 59 13.18 1.35 -6.53
C GLU A 59 12.79 2.11 -7.81
N ILE A 60 12.71 1.41 -8.94
CA ILE A 60 12.26 2.01 -10.21
C ILE A 60 10.78 2.40 -10.10
N HIS A 61 9.96 1.56 -9.48
CA HIS A 61 8.54 1.82 -9.27
C HIS A 61 8.31 2.95 -8.25
N SER A 62 9.03 2.93 -7.11
CA SER A 62 8.91 3.96 -6.08
C SER A 62 9.30 5.33 -6.62
N LYS A 63 10.32 5.41 -7.49
CA LYS A 63 10.74 6.66 -8.12
C LYS A 63 9.72 7.23 -9.11
N LYS A 64 8.86 6.39 -9.71
CA LYS A 64 7.75 6.85 -10.57
C LYS A 64 6.55 7.31 -9.74
N ILE A 65 6.30 6.65 -8.62
CA ILE A 65 5.26 7.01 -7.64
C ILE A 65 5.64 8.29 -6.87
N SER A 66 6.93 8.54 -6.63
CA SER A 66 7.38 9.69 -5.85
C SER A 66 7.30 11.03 -6.60
N LYS A 67 7.33 11.02 -7.94
CA LYS A 67 7.26 12.24 -8.77
C LYS A 67 5.96 13.05 -8.60
N PRO A 68 4.76 12.44 -8.52
CA PRO A 68 3.54 13.19 -8.18
C PRO A 68 3.37 13.44 -6.67
N PHE A 69 4.14 12.75 -5.81
CA PHE A 69 3.95 12.82 -4.36
C PHE A 69 4.54 14.10 -3.74
N SER A 70 5.44 14.81 -4.42
CA SER A 70 6.04 16.04 -3.89
C SER A 70 5.01 17.17 -3.70
N ASN A 71 4.12 17.35 -4.68
CA ASN A 71 3.11 18.41 -4.62
C ASN A 71 2.00 18.05 -3.63
N PHE A 72 1.66 16.76 -3.56
CA PHE A 72 0.73 16.24 -2.56
C PHE A 72 1.30 16.33 -1.14
N SER A 73 2.58 16.01 -0.96
CA SER A 73 3.29 16.14 0.32
C SER A 73 3.34 17.58 0.81
N LEU A 74 3.60 18.54 -0.08
CA LEU A 74 3.59 19.97 0.28
C LEU A 74 2.20 20.44 0.68
N ALA A 75 1.17 20.10 -0.11
CA ALA A 75 -0.22 20.44 0.20
C ALA A 75 -0.70 19.81 1.52
N ILE A 76 -0.27 18.59 1.83
CA ILE A 76 -0.55 17.92 3.11
C ILE A 76 0.12 18.68 4.27
N VAL A 77 1.39 19.04 4.13
CA VAL A 77 2.14 19.78 5.15
C VAL A 77 1.47 21.13 5.42
N ASP A 78 1.12 21.87 4.37
CA ASP A 78 0.43 23.15 4.49
C ASP A 78 -0.96 23.00 5.13
N PHE A 79 -1.71 21.95 4.76
CA PHE A 79 -2.99 21.65 5.39
C PHE A 79 -2.85 21.36 6.89
N PHE A 80 -1.90 20.49 7.28
CA PHE A 80 -1.64 20.20 8.69
C PHE A 80 -1.16 21.44 9.45
N GLN A 81 -0.33 22.28 8.84
CA GLN A 81 0.12 23.56 9.41
C GLN A 81 -1.06 24.48 9.74
N LEU A 82 -2.04 24.61 8.82
CA LEU A 82 -3.25 25.41 9.03
C LEU A 82 -4.14 24.83 10.13
N ILE A 83 -4.31 23.51 10.17
CA ILE A 83 -5.08 22.81 11.21
C ILE A 83 -4.41 23.00 12.57
N VAL A 84 -3.10 22.78 12.68
CA VAL A 84 -2.35 22.94 13.93
C VAL A 84 -2.45 24.38 14.44
N LYS A 85 -2.28 25.38 13.56
CA LYS A 85 -2.40 26.80 13.94
C LYS A 85 -3.80 27.14 14.47
N GLN A 86 -4.85 26.62 13.83
CA GLN A 86 -6.22 26.80 14.29
C GLN A 86 -6.47 26.09 15.62
N VAL A 87 -6.07 24.82 15.73
CA VAL A 87 -6.24 24.01 16.95
C VAL A 87 -5.53 24.66 18.12
N ILE A 88 -4.28 25.12 17.99
CA ILE A 88 -3.55 25.81 19.06
C ILE A 88 -4.30 27.06 19.52
N LYS A 89 -4.78 27.90 18.59
CA LYS A 89 -5.52 29.13 18.90
C LYS A 89 -6.78 28.84 19.71
N TYR A 90 -7.55 27.82 19.33
CA TYR A 90 -8.75 27.44 20.07
C TYR A 90 -8.41 26.75 21.40
N THR A 91 -7.41 25.86 21.41
CA THR A 91 -7.00 25.04 22.58
C THR A 91 -6.52 25.88 23.74
N ILE A 92 -5.82 27.00 23.50
CA ILE A 92 -5.36 27.92 24.56
C ILE A 92 -6.54 28.55 25.33
N HIS A 93 -7.72 28.65 24.73
CA HIS A 93 -8.89 29.29 25.33
C HIS A 93 -9.90 28.31 25.96
N VAL A 94 -9.67 26.99 25.87
CA VAL A 94 -10.64 25.98 26.35
C VAL A 94 -10.25 25.49 27.75
N PRO A 95 -11.19 25.39 28.70
CA PRO A 95 -10.91 24.80 30.01
C PRO A 95 -10.51 23.32 29.89
N PHE A 96 -9.52 22.91 30.70
CA PHE A 96 -8.93 21.56 30.70
C PHE A 96 -9.95 20.42 30.81
N ASN A 97 -11.07 20.65 31.50
CA ASN A 97 -12.15 19.66 31.66
C ASN A 97 -12.87 19.33 30.34
N ASN A 98 -12.97 20.29 29.42
CA ASN A 98 -13.57 20.06 28.10
C ASN A 98 -12.59 19.35 27.17
N LEU A 99 -11.29 19.61 27.34
CA LEU A 99 -10.22 18.92 26.61
C LEU A 99 -10.20 17.41 26.94
N LYS A 100 -10.37 17.06 28.23
CA LYS A 100 -10.51 15.65 28.65
C LYS A 100 -11.69 14.96 27.96
N LYS A 101 -12.85 15.63 27.84
CA LYS A 101 -14.02 15.09 27.13
C LYS A 101 -13.76 14.86 25.64
N ILE A 102 -13.07 15.79 24.97
CA ILE A 102 -12.69 15.66 23.56
C ILE A 102 -11.74 14.47 23.37
N ILE A 103 -10.73 14.33 24.23
CA ILE A 103 -9.79 13.21 24.17
C ILE A 103 -10.52 11.89 24.38
N THR A 104 -11.39 11.78 25.39
CA THR A 104 -12.19 10.57 25.61
C THR A 104 -13.08 10.25 24.42
N PHE A 105 -13.74 11.25 23.82
CA PHE A 105 -14.55 11.06 22.61
C PHE A 105 -13.72 10.56 21.42
N CYS A 106 -12.53 11.13 21.20
CA CYS A 106 -11.61 10.68 20.15
C CYS A 106 -11.16 9.23 20.37
N ILE A 107 -10.79 8.86 21.60
CA ILE A 107 -10.39 7.50 21.95
C ILE A 107 -11.54 6.52 21.72
N VAL A 108 -12.74 6.82 22.20
CA VAL A 108 -13.92 5.95 22.02
C VAL A 108 -14.27 5.79 20.53
N SER A 109 -14.24 6.89 19.78
CA SER A 109 -14.51 6.87 18.34
C SER A 109 -13.47 6.03 17.59
N PHE A 110 -12.20 6.14 17.97
CA PHE A 110 -11.12 5.35 17.38
C PHE A 110 -11.28 3.85 17.71
N MET A 111 -11.59 3.51 18.96
CA MET A 111 -11.85 2.11 19.35
C MET A 111 -13.03 1.51 18.58
N ASN A 112 -14.10 2.28 18.39
CA ASN A 112 -15.26 1.86 17.59
C ASN A 112 -14.88 1.65 16.12
N PHE A 113 -14.06 2.53 15.56
CA PHE A 113 -13.55 2.38 14.19
C PHE A 113 -12.69 1.11 14.05
N CYS A 114 -11.74 0.87 14.95
CA CYS A 114 -10.92 -0.35 14.94
C CYS A 114 -11.79 -1.61 15.07
N SER A 115 -12.83 -1.58 15.92
CA SER A 115 -13.78 -2.69 16.02
C SER A 115 -14.56 -2.90 14.72
N TRP A 116 -15.02 -1.83 14.08
CA TRP A 116 -15.71 -1.91 12.79
C TRP A 116 -14.83 -2.50 11.68
N ILE A 117 -13.56 -2.08 11.60
CA ILE A 117 -12.58 -2.64 10.65
C ILE A 117 -12.32 -4.12 10.93
N SER A 118 -12.15 -4.50 12.20
CA SER A 118 -11.98 -5.88 12.61
C SER A 118 -13.17 -6.75 12.17
N LYS A 119 -14.39 -6.30 12.44
CA LYS A 119 -15.63 -6.99 12.03
C LYS A 119 -15.75 -7.13 10.52
N GLY A 120 -15.49 -6.04 9.78
CA GLY A 120 -15.48 -6.04 8.33
C GLY A 120 -14.48 -7.05 7.77
N THR A 121 -13.28 -7.10 8.35
CA THR A 121 -12.21 -8.03 7.95
C THR A 121 -12.62 -9.48 8.20
N ILE A 122 -13.18 -9.79 9.37
CA ILE A 122 -13.65 -11.14 9.71
C ILE A 122 -14.78 -11.58 8.77
N ASN A 123 -15.74 -10.69 8.48
CA ASN A 123 -16.85 -11.01 7.58
C ASN A 123 -16.37 -11.28 6.14
N ILE A 124 -15.41 -10.49 5.66
CA ILE A 124 -14.78 -10.70 4.34
C ILE A 124 -14.05 -12.04 4.29
N LEU A 125 -13.28 -12.38 5.32
CA LEU A 125 -12.54 -13.65 5.41
C LEU A 125 -13.48 -14.85 5.49
N ASN A 126 -14.52 -14.77 6.33
CA ASN A 126 -15.52 -15.83 6.47
C ASN A 126 -16.27 -16.07 5.15
N ASN A 127 -16.62 -15.01 4.42
CA ASN A 127 -17.27 -15.13 3.10
C ASN A 127 -16.32 -15.67 2.01
N ALA A 128 -15.04 -15.28 2.03
CA ALA A 128 -14.08 -15.68 1.01
C ALA A 128 -13.56 -17.12 1.18
N TYR A 129 -13.47 -17.61 2.42
CA TYR A 129 -12.83 -18.90 2.74
C TYR A 129 -13.77 -19.89 3.44
N ASN A 130 -15.05 -19.54 3.63
CA ASN A 130 -16.04 -20.33 4.37
C ASN A 130 -15.55 -20.76 5.78
N PHE A 131 -14.64 -19.98 6.36
CA PHE A 131 -14.06 -20.22 7.68
C PHE A 131 -15.01 -19.63 8.73
N GLN A 132 -15.28 -20.34 9.82
CA GLN A 132 -16.08 -19.80 10.94
C GLN A 132 -15.14 -19.22 12.00
N VAL A 133 -14.46 -18.11 11.69
CA VAL A 133 -13.70 -17.40 12.73
C VAL A 133 -14.71 -16.61 13.58
N GLU A 134 -15.00 -17.11 14.79
CA GLU A 134 -15.75 -16.34 15.77
C GLU A 134 -14.86 -15.22 16.35
N GLU A 135 -15.45 -14.04 16.51
CA GLU A 135 -14.83 -12.96 17.28
C GLU A 135 -14.53 -13.48 18.69
N LYS A 136 -13.25 -13.56 19.09
CA LYS A 136 -12.90 -13.75 20.50
C LYS A 136 -13.48 -12.57 21.28
N LYS A 137 -14.61 -12.79 21.96
CA LYS A 137 -15.11 -11.87 22.98
C LYS A 137 -14.02 -11.76 24.03
N ALA A 138 -13.35 -10.62 24.11
CA ALA A 138 -12.45 -10.35 25.21
C ALA A 138 -13.29 -10.49 26.50
N ASN A 139 -12.94 -11.45 27.36
CA ASN A 139 -13.59 -11.60 28.65
C ASN A 139 -13.53 -10.22 29.33
N ARG A 140 -14.70 -9.67 29.68
CA ARG A 140 -14.77 -8.56 30.62
C ARG A 140 -14.09 -9.06 31.88
N PHE A 141 -12.93 -8.49 32.20
CA PHE A 141 -12.36 -8.61 33.53
C PHE A 141 -13.40 -8.00 34.48
N VAL A 142 -14.04 -8.88 35.25
CA VAL A 142 -14.91 -8.53 36.38
C VAL A 142 -14.05 -7.92 37.47
#